data_AF-A0A1H0GKT6-F1
#
_entry.id   AF-A0A1H0GKT6-F1
#
_cell.length_a   1.000
_cell.length_b   1.000
_cell.length_c   1.000
_cell.angle_alpha   90.00
_cell.angle_beta   90.00
_cell.angle_gamma   90.00
#
_symmetry.space_group_name_H-M   'P 1'
#
loop_
_entity.id
_entity.type
_entity.pdbx_description
1 polymer ?
#
loop_
_entity_poly.entity_id
_entity_poly.type
_entity_poly.pdbx_seq_one_letter_code
_entity_poly.pdbx_strand_id
1 'polypeptide(L)'
;MRMNDQEYFRSCIAKERHLAQLLGHTHIEECYESAGTLWDSAQALPQWTRDWAACGPLLAAHGISVGFDGEGATLGATHVQFSDHPSRDRALMYGIVKEVIFRLEHHKAAPAVTCAAS
;
A
#
# COMPACT_ATOMS: atom_id res chain seq x y z
N MET A 1 -5.66 17.42 -11.78
CA MET A 1 -4.30 17.91 -12.12
C MET A 1 -3.41 16.69 -12.09
N ARG A 2 -2.88 16.25 -13.24
CA ARG A 2 -2.05 15.04 -13.29
C ARG A 2 -0.74 15.34 -12.57
N MET A 3 -0.47 14.62 -11.48
CA MET A 3 0.81 14.69 -10.76
C MET A 3 1.94 14.31 -11.73
N ASN A 4 3.06 15.02 -11.68
CA ASN A 4 4.21 14.63 -12.50
C ASN A 4 4.77 13.29 -11.98
N ASP A 5 5.41 12.50 -12.85
CA ASP A 5 5.86 11.14 -12.55
C ASP A 5 6.80 11.09 -11.32
N GLN A 6 7.60 12.13 -11.11
CA GLN A 6 8.47 12.24 -9.94
C GLN A 6 7.69 12.43 -8.63
N GLU A 7 6.63 13.24 -8.65
CA GLU A 7 5.77 13.46 -7.47
C GLU A 7 4.96 12.19 -7.18
N TYR A 8 4.47 11.53 -8.24
CA TYR A 8 3.80 10.25 -8.14
C TYR A 8 4.70 9.20 -7.48
N PHE A 9 5.94 9.10 -7.93
CA PHE A 9 6.92 8.18 -7.37
C PHE A 9 7.19 8.48 -5.90
N ARG A 10 7.42 9.75 -5.52
CA ARG A 10 7.61 10.15 -4.12
C ARG A 10 6.40 9.81 -3.24
N SER A 11 5.19 10.01 -3.75
CA SER A 11 3.94 9.63 -3.06
C SER A 11 3.85 8.12 -2.82
N CYS A 12 4.23 7.31 -3.81
CA CYS A 12 4.33 5.86 -3.67
C CYS A 12 5.28 5.45 -2.55
N ILE A 13 6.52 5.97 -2.54
CA ILE A 13 7.51 5.64 -1.50
C ILE A 13 7.04 6.09 -0.11
N ALA A 14 6.42 7.27 -0.01
CA ALA A 14 5.85 7.74 1.25
C ALA A 14 4.77 6.81 1.80
N LYS A 15 3.89 6.29 0.94
CA LYS A 15 2.85 5.34 1.34
C LYS A 15 3.42 3.97 1.70
N GLU A 16 4.41 3.47 0.96
CA GLU A 16 5.08 2.21 1.29
C GLU A 16 5.81 2.29 2.63
N ARG A 17 6.50 3.40 2.91
CA ARG A 17 7.15 3.65 4.21
C ARG A 17 6.13 3.66 5.34
N HIS A 18 5.01 4.36 5.15
CA HIS A 18 3.95 4.44 6.15
C HIS A 18 3.32 3.08 6.42
N LEU A 19 3.03 2.30 5.37
CA LEU A 19 2.55 0.93 5.52
C LEU A 19 3.55 0.07 6.29
N ALA A 20 4.84 0.14 5.95
CA ALA A 20 5.88 -0.61 6.65
C ALA A 20 5.92 -0.29 8.15
N GLN A 21 5.80 0.99 8.53
CA GLN A 21 5.72 1.40 9.94
C GLN A 21 4.51 0.76 10.66
N LEU A 22 3.35 0.75 10.00
CA LEU A 22 2.14 0.13 10.55
C LEU A 22 2.24 -1.39 10.66
N LEU A 23 3.05 -2.03 9.82
CA LEU A 23 3.36 -3.46 9.88
C LEU A 23 4.47 -3.80 10.90
N GLY A 24 5.04 -2.81 11.59
CA GLY A 24 6.02 -3.01 12.67
C GLY A 24 7.48 -2.88 12.25
N HIS A 25 7.78 -2.47 11.02
CA HIS A 25 9.14 -2.12 10.61
C HIS A 25 9.57 -0.81 11.26
N THR A 26 10.73 -0.80 11.91
CA THR A 26 11.15 0.31 12.79
C THR A 26 12.36 1.08 12.27
N HIS A 27 13.26 0.44 11.53
CA HIS A 27 14.49 1.05 11.03
C HIS A 27 14.43 1.20 9.51
N ILE A 28 13.45 1.99 9.04
CA ILE A 28 13.17 2.14 7.61
C ILE A 28 14.03 3.23 6.99
N GLU A 29 14.93 2.84 6.10
CA GLU A 29 15.79 3.74 5.33
C GLU A 29 15.51 3.59 3.83
N GLU A 30 15.84 4.62 3.05
CA GLU A 30 15.83 4.51 1.58
C GLU A 30 17.22 4.11 1.10
N CYS A 31 17.29 3.08 0.26
CA CYS A 31 18.55 2.57 -0.27
C CYS A 31 19.23 3.63 -1.15
N TYR A 32 20.43 4.05 -0.75
CA TYR A 32 21.21 5.03 -1.51
C TYR A 32 21.55 4.55 -2.93
N GLU A 33 21.73 3.23 -3.10
CA GLU A 33 22.09 2.61 -4.39
C GLU A 33 20.87 2.28 -5.27
N SER A 34 19.66 2.32 -4.70
CA SER A 34 18.41 1.95 -5.37
C SER A 34 17.28 2.91 -4.99
N ALA A 35 17.09 3.94 -5.80
CA ALA A 35 16.08 4.97 -5.58
C ALA A 35 14.69 4.37 -5.35
N GLY A 36 14.05 4.76 -4.26
CA GLY A 36 12.74 4.28 -3.85
C GLY A 36 12.68 2.83 -3.39
N THR A 37 13.80 2.13 -3.15
CA THR A 37 13.77 0.86 -2.42
C THR A 37 13.94 1.14 -0.93
N LEU A 38 12.94 0.79 -0.14
CA LEU A 38 13.01 0.91 1.31
C LEU A 38 13.69 -0.33 1.90
N TRP A 39 14.45 -0.15 2.97
CA TRP A 39 15.11 -1.20 3.71
C TRP A 39 14.70 -1.12 5.16
N ASP A 40 14.49 -2.27 5.81
CA ASP A 40 14.48 -2.37 7.27
C ASP A 40 15.75 -3.09 7.70
N SER A 41 16.67 -2.33 8.29
CA SER A 41 18.03 -2.80 8.59
C SER A 41 18.75 -3.34 7.33
N ALA A 42 18.94 -4.66 7.23
CA ALA A 42 19.67 -5.30 6.12
C ALA A 42 18.76 -5.95 5.07
N GLN A 43 17.44 -5.75 5.15
CA GLN A 43 16.48 -6.39 4.27
C GLN A 43 15.70 -5.34 3.44
N ALA A 44 15.71 -5.52 2.12
CA ALA A 44 14.85 -4.75 1.23
C ALA A 44 13.37 -5.07 1.51
N LEU A 45 12.58 -4.02 1.70
CA LEU A 45 11.14 -4.10 1.87
C LEU A 45 10.43 -4.25 0.51
N PRO A 46 9.25 -4.90 0.50
CA PRO A 46 8.47 -5.03 -0.72
C PRO A 46 8.02 -3.67 -1.28
N GLN A 47 7.98 -3.56 -2.61
CA GLN A 47 7.51 -2.36 -3.31
C GLN A 47 5.99 -2.44 -3.54
N TRP A 48 5.18 -2.38 -2.47
CA TRP A 48 3.74 -2.69 -2.54
C TRP A 48 2.91 -1.84 -3.51
N THR A 49 3.35 -0.63 -3.87
CA THR A 49 2.64 0.20 -4.87
C THR A 49 3.11 -0.06 -6.30
N ARG A 50 4.16 -0.87 -6.46
CA ARG A 50 4.90 -1.05 -7.70
C ARG A 50 5.08 -2.51 -8.16
N ASP A 51 4.86 -3.46 -7.28
CA ASP A 51 4.97 -4.90 -7.55
C ASP A 51 3.70 -5.63 -7.08
N TRP A 52 3.02 -6.28 -8.02
CA TRP A 52 1.82 -7.06 -7.74
C TRP A 52 2.10 -8.29 -6.88
N ALA A 53 3.29 -8.90 -6.99
CA ALA A 53 3.65 -10.05 -6.16
C ALA A 53 3.71 -9.66 -4.66
N ALA A 54 4.14 -8.43 -4.38
CA ALA A 54 4.10 -7.84 -3.05
C ALA A 54 2.71 -7.35 -2.65
N CYS A 55 1.98 -6.70 -3.57
CA CYS A 55 0.70 -6.05 -3.28
C CYS A 55 -0.47 -7.03 -3.13
N GLY A 56 -0.56 -8.02 -4.03
CA GLY A 56 -1.68 -8.96 -4.10
C GLY A 56 -2.01 -9.67 -2.78
N PRO A 57 -1.01 -10.15 -2.01
CA PRO A 57 -1.26 -10.72 -0.69
C PRO A 57 -1.99 -9.78 0.29
N LEU A 58 -1.82 -8.45 0.19
CA LEU A 58 -2.51 -7.49 1.06
C LEU A 58 -4.02 -7.46 0.82
N LEU A 59 -4.47 -7.58 -0.42
CA LEU A 59 -5.90 -7.65 -0.76
C LEU A 59 -6.58 -8.80 -0.03
N ALA A 60 -5.97 -9.99 -0.11
CA ALA A 60 -6.51 -11.21 0.47
C ALA A 60 -6.44 -11.18 2.01
N ALA A 61 -5.29 -10.80 2.57
CA ALA A 61 -5.07 -10.75 4.02
C ALA A 61 -6.03 -9.79 4.73
N HIS A 62 -6.41 -8.69 4.07
CA HIS A 62 -7.29 -7.68 4.66
C HIS A 62 -8.74 -7.77 4.17
N GLY A 63 -9.10 -8.71 3.29
CA GLY A 63 -10.46 -8.86 2.76
C GLY A 63 -10.97 -7.60 2.05
N ILE A 64 -10.17 -7.05 1.14
CA ILE A 64 -10.50 -5.80 0.43
C ILE A 64 -11.30 -6.14 -0.84
N SER A 65 -12.52 -5.62 -0.93
CA SER A 65 -13.35 -5.71 -2.14
C SER A 65 -12.91 -4.68 -3.17
N VAL A 66 -12.88 -5.08 -4.45
CA VAL A 66 -12.54 -4.20 -5.59
C VAL A 66 -13.77 -4.02 -6.49
N GLY A 67 -14.16 -2.77 -6.73
CA GLY A 67 -15.22 -2.40 -7.67
C GLY A 67 -14.71 -1.38 -8.69
N PHE A 68 -15.17 -1.48 -9.94
CA PHE A 68 -14.77 -0.60 -11.04
C PHE A 68 -15.97 0.24 -11.50
N ASP A 69 -15.77 1.54 -11.64
CA ASP A 69 -16.79 2.50 -12.10
C ASP A 69 -16.44 3.12 -13.49
N GLY A 70 -15.37 2.63 -14.13
CA GLY A 70 -14.92 3.03 -15.45
C GLY A 70 -13.84 4.13 -15.44
N GLU A 71 -13.97 5.11 -14.55
CA GLU A 71 -13.00 6.19 -14.38
C GLU A 71 -11.98 5.93 -13.26
N GLY A 72 -12.32 5.03 -12.35
CA GLY A 72 -11.50 4.65 -11.21
C GLY A 72 -11.86 3.27 -10.65
N ALA A 73 -11.46 3.07 -9.41
CA ALA A 73 -11.77 1.89 -8.64
C ALA A 73 -12.06 2.25 -7.18
N THR A 74 -13.02 1.53 -6.59
CA THR A 74 -13.29 1.52 -5.16
C THR A 74 -12.67 0.27 -4.54
N LEU A 75 -11.89 0.46 -3.48
CA LEU A 75 -11.11 -0.54 -2.77
C LEU A 75 -11.47 -0.45 -1.29
N GLY A 76 -12.48 -1.21 -0.88
CA GLY A 76 -13.11 -1.03 0.44
C GLY A 76 -13.70 0.38 0.59
N ALA A 77 -13.18 1.18 1.52
CA ALA A 77 -13.59 2.57 1.72
C ALA A 77 -12.79 3.57 0.85
N THR A 78 -11.72 3.12 0.21
CA THR A 78 -10.82 3.97 -0.57
C THR A 78 -11.23 4.05 -2.03
N HIS A 79 -11.38 5.26 -2.58
CA HIS A 79 -11.52 5.48 -4.02
C HIS A 79 -10.22 5.99 -4.64
N VAL A 80 -9.91 5.52 -5.85
CA VAL A 80 -8.80 6.00 -6.68
C VAL A 80 -9.27 6.29 -8.10
N GLN A 81 -8.93 7.47 -8.61
CA GLN A 81 -9.24 7.89 -9.98
C GLN A 81 -8.09 7.48 -10.91
N PHE A 82 -8.35 6.76 -12.02
CA PHE A 82 -7.29 6.27 -12.89
C PHE A 82 -6.45 7.38 -13.56
N SER A 83 -7.02 8.56 -13.78
CA SER A 83 -6.31 9.71 -14.38
C SER A 83 -5.16 10.24 -13.53
N ASP A 84 -5.14 9.93 -12.23
CA ASP A 84 -4.12 10.40 -11.29
C ASP A 84 -2.90 9.47 -11.24
N HIS A 85 -2.93 8.36 -11.98
CA HIS A 85 -1.90 7.32 -11.96
C HIS A 85 -1.33 7.07 -13.37
N PRO A 86 -0.07 6.59 -13.47
CA PRO A 86 0.52 6.24 -14.76
C PRO A 86 -0.17 5.08 -15.49
N SER A 87 -0.84 4.20 -14.75
CA SER A 87 -1.63 3.08 -15.29
C SER A 87 -2.73 2.66 -14.32
N ARG A 88 -3.70 1.87 -14.80
CA ARG A 88 -4.74 1.27 -13.95
C ARG A 88 -4.15 0.35 -12.87
N ASP A 89 -3.14 -0.45 -13.23
CA ASP A 89 -2.45 -1.30 -12.26
C ASP A 89 -1.79 -0.50 -11.14
N ARG A 90 -1.14 0.63 -11.49
CA ARG A 90 -0.55 1.55 -10.52
C ARG A 90 -1.60 2.17 -9.61
N ALA A 91 -2.77 2.54 -10.15
CA ALA A 91 -3.90 3.01 -9.35
C ALA A 91 -4.40 1.97 -8.36
N LEU A 92 -4.56 0.73 -8.82
CA LEU A 92 -5.03 -0.37 -7.99
C LEU A 92 -4.05 -0.66 -6.84
N MET A 93 -2.76 -0.88 -7.14
CA MET A 93 -1.76 -1.14 -6.10
C MET A 93 -1.65 0.02 -5.10
N TYR A 94 -1.69 1.26 -5.58
CA TYR A 94 -1.67 2.44 -4.71
C TYR A 94 -2.91 2.51 -3.80
N GLY A 95 -4.09 2.27 -4.36
CA GLY A 95 -5.33 2.28 -3.61
C GLY A 95 -5.43 1.15 -2.59
N ILE A 96 -4.89 -0.04 -2.90
CA ILE A 96 -4.81 -1.17 -1.97
C ILE A 96 -3.98 -0.77 -0.76
N VAL A 97 -2.79 -0.22 -0.99
CA VAL A 97 -1.91 0.25 0.08
C VAL A 97 -2.60 1.33 0.94
N LYS A 98 -3.30 2.29 0.32
CA LYS A 98 -4.08 3.29 1.06
C LYS A 98 -5.18 2.68 1.92
N GLU A 99 -5.93 1.72 1.40
CA GLU A 99 -7.01 1.05 2.14
C GLU A 99 -6.46 0.24 3.31
N VAL A 100 -5.34 -0.47 3.11
CA VAL A 100 -4.68 -1.22 4.19
C VAL A 100 -4.20 -0.28 5.29
N ILE A 101 -3.54 0.82 4.92
CA ILE A 101 -3.14 1.88 5.86
C ILE A 101 -4.35 2.37 6.65
N PHE A 102 -5.41 2.76 5.96
CA PHE A 102 -6.64 3.24 6.58
C PHE A 102 -7.21 2.21 7.58
N ARG A 103 -7.28 0.93 7.19
CA ARG A 103 -7.73 -0.15 8.07
C ARG A 103 -6.81 -0.32 9.28
N LEU A 104 -5.50 -0.32 9.11
CA LEU A 104 -4.54 -0.49 10.22
C LEU A 104 -4.55 0.69 11.20
N GLU A 105 -4.76 1.91 10.71
CA GLU A 105 -4.88 3.11 11.53
C GLU A 105 -6.20 3.15 12.32
N HIS A 106 -7.31 2.77 11.68
CA HIS A 106 -8.65 2.93 12.25
C HIS A 106 -9.24 1.64 12.88
N HIS A 107 -8.71 0.45 12.59
CA HIS A 107 -9.14 -0.81 13.24
C HIS A 107 -8.28 -1.24 14.43
N LYS A 108 -7.37 -0.39 14.93
CA LYS A 108 -6.72 -0.59 16.25
C LYS A 108 -7.72 -0.62 17.45
N ALA A 109 -9.03 -0.52 17.20
CA ALA A 109 -10.10 -0.62 18.18
C ALA A 109 -10.87 -1.97 18.17
N ALA A 110 -10.38 -3.03 17.51
CA ALA A 110 -10.94 -4.38 17.67
C ALA A 110 -9.89 -5.32 18.28
N PRO A 111 -10.14 -5.93 19.46
CA PRO A 111 -9.21 -6.86 20.07
C PRO A 111 -9.04 -8.08 19.18
N ALA A 112 -7.80 -8.55 19.07
CA ALA A 112 -7.45 -9.78 18.39
C ALA A 112 -8.27 -10.94 18.98
N VAL A 113 -9.16 -11.52 18.17
CA VAL A 113 -9.76 -12.82 18.50
C VAL A 113 -8.66 -13.86 18.29
N THR A 114 -7.91 -14.13 19.35
CA THR A 114 -7.06 -15.32 19.42
C THR A 114 -7.96 -16.54 19.53
N CYS A 115 -8.29 -17.15 18.39
CA CYS A 115 -8.73 -18.54 18.38
C CYS A 115 -7.52 -19.43 18.65
N ALA A 116 -7.25 -19.69 19.92
CA ALA A 116 -6.57 -20.91 20.32
C ALA A 116 -7.55 -22.07 20.06
N ALA A 117 -7.18 -23.00 19.19
CA ALA A 117 -7.89 -24.26 19.06
C ALA A 117 -6.92 -25.40 19.43
N SER A 118 -7.39 -26.20 20.37
CA SER A 118 -6.78 -27.36 21.02
C SER A 118 -6.74 -28.59 20.12
#